data_AF-A0A932R5T1-F1
#
_entry.id   AF-A0A932R5T1-F1
#
_cell.length_a   1.000
_cell.length_b   1.000
_cell.length_c   1.000
_cell.angle_alpha   90.00
_cell.angle_beta   90.00
_cell.angle_gamma   90.00
#
_symmetry.space_group_name_H-M   'P 1'
#
loop_
_entity.id
_entity.type
_entity.pdbx_description
1 polymer ?
#
loop_
_entity_poly.entity_id
_entity_poly.type
_entity_poly.pdbx_seq_one_letter_code
_entity_poly.pdbx_strand_id
1 'polypeptide(L)'
;MKNNHESLVANSNKFENQKTIDSAVLESVDENYIKEVISNLHITAGGPIVLSEEEIKTEGLLPKYMTVVGDREIALSLPYNLGHGRVAVLAYVNSKTSNIPPQDFYIARSYYRSNSHGVWRYIPDYGMDGSYGKGRNAESLNLPITLQKALSDDLRLNGAAEVFKPDSIFLGTIGLARTTYYGTAESQNDYYFDVKSEPERLIGKFYGSRHNKTAPEALVLKYEAPDFSKKLMEWDDKSEVQGHYHVDVFPSKDGKFNFMFCKNDKGQVWIGGVEVAKSKVTSTGLKADWAYGGYLTTPIMEYPQEVGDYSGEYLGNGYVDMFENYLSKIPVIQEYLKSVKDRSENK
;
A
#
# COMPACT_ATOMS: atom_id res chain seq x y z
N MET A 1 -20.16 -57.31 17.56
CA MET A 1 -19.21 -56.54 16.74
C MET A 1 -19.98 -55.93 15.58
N LYS A 2 -20.44 -54.69 15.73
CA LYS A 2 -21.19 -53.93 14.74
C LYS A 2 -20.56 -52.55 14.63
N ASN A 3 -20.32 -52.14 13.40
CA ASN A 3 -19.54 -50.99 12.99
C ASN A 3 -20.21 -49.67 13.37
N ASN A 4 -19.47 -48.78 14.02
CA ASN A 4 -19.77 -47.34 14.14
C ASN A 4 -18.65 -46.59 13.42
N HIS A 5 -18.88 -46.17 12.18
CA HIS A 5 -18.04 -45.19 11.50
C HIS A 5 -18.87 -44.42 10.46
N GLU A 6 -19.83 -43.64 10.93
CA GLU A 6 -20.48 -42.59 10.14
C GLU A 6 -20.78 -41.42 11.07
N SER A 7 -19.96 -40.36 11.02
CA SER A 7 -20.39 -38.95 11.23
C SER A 7 -19.20 -37.98 11.29
N LEU A 8 -18.40 -37.85 10.23
CA LEU A 8 -17.44 -36.74 10.11
C LEU A 8 -17.23 -36.32 8.65
N VAL A 9 -18.29 -36.19 7.85
CA VAL A 9 -18.23 -35.51 6.54
C VAL A 9 -19.56 -34.82 6.25
N ALA A 10 -19.82 -33.69 6.90
CA ALA A 10 -20.89 -32.78 6.51
C ALA A 10 -20.68 -31.40 7.14
N ASN A 11 -19.73 -30.61 6.62
CA ASN A 11 -19.76 -29.14 6.66
C ASN A 11 -18.66 -28.50 5.80
N SER A 12 -18.41 -29.04 4.61
CA SER A 12 -17.56 -28.41 3.60
C SER A 12 -18.36 -28.33 2.30
N ASN A 13 -19.30 -27.40 2.22
CA ASN A 13 -19.87 -26.85 0.98
C ASN A 13 -21.03 -25.92 1.31
N LYS A 14 -20.72 -24.65 1.65
CA LYS A 14 -21.63 -23.49 1.48
C LYS A 14 -20.95 -22.14 1.82
N PHE A 15 -19.82 -21.83 1.20
CA PHE A 15 -19.28 -20.45 1.15
C PHE A 15 -18.55 -20.20 -0.18
N GLU A 16 -19.26 -20.40 -1.28
CA GLU A 16 -18.92 -19.80 -2.57
C GLU A 16 -20.09 -18.91 -2.96
N ASN A 17 -19.98 -17.62 -2.65
CA ASN A 17 -20.36 -16.49 -3.51
C ASN A 17 -20.40 -15.19 -2.68
N GLN A 18 -19.73 -14.16 -3.20
CA GLN A 18 -19.40 -12.86 -2.59
C GLN A 18 -18.36 -12.91 -1.45
N LYS A 19 -17.09 -13.03 -1.85
CA LYS A 19 -15.95 -12.59 -1.03
C LYS A 19 -16.04 -11.06 -0.86
N THR A 20 -16.59 -10.62 0.27
CA THR A 20 -16.24 -9.31 0.83
C THR A 20 -14.71 -9.24 0.95
N ILE A 21 -14.12 -8.10 0.59
CA ILE A 21 -12.78 -7.80 1.09
C ILE A 21 -12.91 -7.79 2.61
N ASP A 22 -12.19 -8.65 3.31
CA ASP A 22 -12.16 -8.63 4.77
C ASP A 22 -11.68 -7.24 5.19
N SER A 23 -12.58 -6.42 5.75
CA SER A 23 -12.22 -5.09 6.20
C SER A 23 -11.23 -5.24 7.35
N ALA A 24 -10.01 -4.73 7.20
CA ALA A 24 -9.08 -4.63 8.31
C ALA A 24 -9.72 -3.75 9.40
N VAL A 25 -10.04 -4.36 10.53
CA VAL A 25 -10.45 -3.66 11.75
C VAL A 25 -9.19 -3.47 12.58
N LEU A 26 -9.00 -2.25 13.09
CA LEU A 26 -7.95 -1.98 14.08
C LEU A 26 -8.48 -2.31 15.46
N GLU A 27 -7.81 -3.22 16.15
CA GLU A 27 -8.11 -3.60 17.51
C GLU A 27 -7.02 -3.04 18.43
N SER A 28 -7.41 -2.34 19.50
CA SER A 28 -6.44 -1.89 20.50
C SER A 28 -5.81 -3.09 21.19
N VAL A 29 -4.50 -3.06 21.38
CA VAL A 29 -3.77 -4.15 22.05
C VAL A 29 -3.55 -3.87 23.54
N ASP A 30 -3.45 -4.92 24.34
CA ASP A 30 -3.18 -4.83 25.77
C ASP A 30 -1.68 -4.92 26.09
N GLU A 31 -1.32 -4.71 27.36
CA GLU A 31 0.08 -4.75 27.81
C GLU A 31 0.74 -6.12 27.65
N ASN A 32 -0.03 -7.22 27.70
CA ASN A 32 0.54 -8.56 27.55
C ASN A 32 0.94 -8.80 26.10
N TYR A 33 0.08 -8.41 25.16
CA TYR A 33 0.38 -8.47 23.74
C TYR A 33 1.57 -7.58 23.38
N ILE A 34 1.65 -6.36 23.93
CA ILE A 34 2.83 -5.49 23.74
C ILE A 34 4.10 -6.18 24.22
N LYS A 35 4.08 -6.80 25.41
CA LYS A 35 5.24 -7.54 25.93
C LYS A 35 5.62 -8.71 25.05
N GLU A 36 4.65 -9.44 24.51
CA GLU A 36 4.87 -10.55 23.58
C GLU A 36 5.56 -10.07 22.29
N VAL A 37 5.02 -9.04 21.64
CA VAL A 37 5.58 -8.49 20.40
C VAL A 37 7.02 -8.02 20.61
N ILE A 38 7.28 -7.27 21.68
CA ILE A 38 8.61 -6.74 21.97
C ILE A 38 9.59 -7.84 22.36
N SER A 39 9.18 -8.84 23.14
CA SER A 39 10.07 -9.94 23.55
C SER A 39 10.48 -10.83 22.39
N ASN A 40 9.70 -10.84 21.30
CA ASN A 40 9.97 -11.59 20.08
C ASN A 40 10.27 -10.67 18.89
N LEU A 41 10.70 -9.42 19.15
CA LEU A 41 10.96 -8.44 18.11
C LEU A 41 12.35 -8.64 17.47
N HIS A 42 12.36 -8.74 16.15
CA HIS A 42 13.56 -8.69 15.33
C HIS A 42 13.60 -7.37 14.58
N ILE A 43 14.65 -6.59 14.80
CA ILE A 43 14.92 -5.35 14.07
C ILE A 43 16.02 -5.64 13.04
N THR A 44 15.66 -5.62 11.76
CA THR A 44 16.61 -5.89 10.68
C THR A 44 17.43 -4.64 10.36
N ALA A 45 18.50 -4.41 11.11
CA ALA A 45 19.44 -3.33 10.84
C ALA A 45 20.43 -3.74 9.75
N GLY A 46 20.05 -3.53 8.48
CA GLY A 46 20.93 -3.81 7.33
C GLY A 46 21.82 -2.63 6.93
N GLY A 47 21.76 -1.51 7.64
CA GLY A 47 22.49 -0.26 7.37
C GLY A 47 23.25 0.27 8.59
N PRO A 48 23.95 1.43 8.46
CA PRO A 48 24.64 2.09 9.57
C PRO A 48 23.70 2.65 10.66
N ILE A 49 22.40 2.73 10.38
CA ILE A 49 21.37 3.19 11.31
C ILE A 49 20.71 1.96 11.91
N VAL A 50 20.71 1.87 13.24
CA VAL A 50 20.13 0.76 13.99
C VAL A 50 19.04 1.33 14.87
N LEU A 51 17.80 0.86 14.71
CA LEU A 51 16.72 1.15 15.65
C LEU A 51 16.83 0.20 16.85
N SER A 52 16.76 0.74 18.07
CA SER A 52 16.73 -0.05 19.29
C SER A 52 15.32 -0.15 19.89
N GLU A 53 15.06 -1.20 20.67
CA GLU A 53 13.81 -1.31 21.44
C GLU A 53 13.61 -0.15 22.41
N GLU A 54 14.69 0.39 22.98
CA GLU A 54 14.62 1.53 23.89
C GLU A 54 14.14 2.77 23.15
N GLU A 55 14.65 3.02 21.95
CA GLU A 55 14.17 4.14 21.10
C GLU A 55 12.68 3.98 20.76
N ILE A 56 12.23 2.77 20.41
CA ILE A 56 10.80 2.51 20.18
C ILE A 56 9.97 2.88 21.42
N LYS A 57 10.42 2.50 22.62
CA LYS A 57 9.73 2.79 23.88
C LYS A 57 9.73 4.30 24.20
N THR A 58 10.89 4.95 24.11
CA THR A 58 11.04 6.36 24.47
C THR A 58 10.30 7.29 23.52
N GLU A 59 10.15 6.90 22.25
CA GLU A 59 9.43 7.67 21.22
C GLU A 59 7.93 7.34 21.20
N GLY A 60 7.45 6.45 22.09
CA GLY A 60 6.03 6.09 22.18
C GLY A 60 5.51 5.27 21.00
N LEU A 61 6.39 4.53 20.33
CA LEU A 61 6.08 3.78 19.10
C LEU A 61 5.82 2.28 19.34
N LEU A 62 5.59 1.88 20.59
CA LEU A 62 5.14 0.53 20.91
C LEU A 62 3.84 0.17 20.14
N PRO A 63 3.56 -1.12 19.92
CA PRO A 63 2.29 -1.57 19.35
C PRO A 63 1.10 -0.92 20.06
N LYS A 64 0.24 -0.27 19.28
CA LYS A 64 -0.98 0.38 19.76
C LYS A 64 -2.23 -0.33 19.26
N TYR A 65 -2.19 -0.76 18.01
CA TYR A 65 -3.26 -1.48 17.35
C TYR A 65 -2.74 -2.78 16.74
N MET A 66 -3.65 -3.72 16.50
CA MET A 66 -3.42 -4.93 15.74
C MET A 66 -4.48 -5.04 14.64
N THR A 67 -4.09 -5.61 13.52
CA THR A 67 -5.01 -6.01 12.47
C THR A 67 -4.54 -7.29 11.78
N VAL A 68 -5.47 -7.95 11.09
CA VAL A 68 -5.21 -9.16 10.32
C VAL A 68 -5.48 -8.88 8.85
N VAL A 69 -4.49 -9.20 8.00
CA VAL A 69 -4.55 -9.01 6.56
C VAL A 69 -4.25 -10.33 5.89
N GLY A 70 -5.29 -10.97 5.34
CA GLY A 70 -5.17 -12.35 4.87
C GLY A 70 -4.85 -13.28 6.05
N ASP A 71 -3.69 -13.91 6.01
CA ASP A 71 -3.19 -14.83 7.05
C ASP A 71 -2.10 -14.21 7.94
N ARG A 72 -1.86 -12.90 7.82
CA ARG A 72 -0.81 -12.19 8.56
C ARG A 72 -1.41 -11.27 9.63
N GLU A 73 -0.91 -11.44 10.84
CA GLU A 73 -1.12 -10.49 11.93
C GLU A 73 -0.08 -9.38 11.84
N ILE A 74 -0.55 -8.14 11.98
CA ILE A 74 0.28 -6.93 11.89
C ILE A 74 -0.12 -6.03 13.05
N ALA A 75 0.81 -5.81 13.97
CA ALA A 75 0.66 -4.76 14.97
C ALA A 75 1.21 -3.43 14.45
N LEU A 76 0.63 -2.31 14.86
CA LEU A 76 0.95 -0.98 14.36
C LEU A 76 1.20 -0.03 15.54
N SER A 77 2.27 0.76 15.45
CA SER A 77 2.46 1.94 16.31
C SER A 77 1.43 3.02 15.98
N LEU A 78 1.41 4.09 16.77
CA LEU A 78 0.80 5.33 16.31
C LEU A 78 1.53 5.88 15.07
N PRO A 79 0.84 6.60 14.18
CA PRO A 79 1.48 7.34 13.10
C PRO A 79 2.37 8.44 13.66
N TYR A 80 3.47 8.73 12.99
CA TYR A 80 4.41 9.78 13.38
C TYR A 80 4.87 10.60 12.18
N ASN A 81 5.24 11.85 12.44
CA ASN A 81 5.72 12.76 11.42
C ASN A 81 7.15 12.38 11.01
N LEU A 82 7.34 12.11 9.71
CA LEU A 82 8.64 11.84 9.09
C LEU A 82 9.31 13.13 8.59
N GLY A 83 8.64 14.28 8.70
CA GLY A 83 9.08 15.56 8.15
C GLY A 83 8.60 15.78 6.71
N HIS A 84 8.63 17.04 6.24
CA HIS A 84 8.17 17.45 4.90
C HIS A 84 6.75 16.93 4.55
N GLY A 85 5.86 16.99 5.54
CA GLY A 85 4.48 16.49 5.50
C GLY A 85 4.30 15.01 5.22
N ARG A 86 5.38 14.22 5.34
CA ARG A 86 5.32 12.76 5.28
C ARG A 86 4.99 12.22 6.66
N VAL A 87 4.23 11.13 6.65
CA VAL A 87 3.84 10.39 7.84
C VAL A 87 4.29 8.94 7.67
N ALA A 88 4.75 8.33 8.76
CA ALA A 88 5.15 6.94 8.82
C ALA A 88 4.50 6.23 10.02
N VAL A 89 4.57 4.90 10.00
CA VAL A 89 4.14 3.99 11.07
C VAL A 89 5.18 2.88 11.18
N LEU A 90 5.50 2.48 12.42
CA LEU A 90 6.21 1.23 12.66
C LEU A 90 5.19 0.09 12.70
N ALA A 91 5.32 -0.84 11.76
CA ALA A 91 4.56 -2.07 11.72
C ALA A 91 5.38 -3.23 12.25
N TYR A 92 4.76 -4.08 13.05
CA TYR A 92 5.33 -5.29 13.62
C TYR A 92 4.65 -6.47 12.95
N VAL A 93 5.27 -6.98 11.89
CA VAL A 93 4.67 -8.02 11.05
C VAL A 93 5.05 -9.39 11.61
N ASN A 94 4.05 -10.20 11.93
CA ASN A 94 4.28 -11.57 12.41
C ASN A 94 4.85 -12.44 11.28
N SER A 95 6.08 -12.92 11.47
CA SER A 95 6.80 -13.74 10.51
C SER A 95 6.75 -15.21 10.92
N LYS A 96 5.75 -15.92 10.41
CA LYS A 96 5.75 -17.39 10.41
C LYS A 96 6.72 -17.89 9.33
N THR A 97 8.00 -18.03 9.66
CA THR A 97 8.94 -18.73 8.75
C THR A 97 8.80 -20.23 8.92
N SER A 98 8.66 -20.98 7.83
CA SER A 98 8.43 -22.42 7.86
C SER A 98 9.65 -23.27 8.22
N ASN A 99 10.84 -22.67 8.37
CA ASN A 99 12.13 -23.38 8.29
C ASN A 99 13.04 -23.20 9.52
N ILE A 100 12.61 -22.47 10.56
CA ILE A 100 13.26 -22.38 11.88
C ILE A 100 12.20 -22.84 12.90
N PRO A 101 12.55 -23.57 13.99
CA PRO A 101 11.55 -24.05 14.95
C PRO A 101 10.55 -22.94 15.33
N PRO A 102 9.27 -23.31 15.51
CA PRO A 102 8.13 -22.39 15.51
C PRO A 102 8.17 -21.52 16.77
N GLN A 103 8.89 -20.41 16.70
CA GLN A 103 8.63 -19.26 17.52
C GLN A 103 8.11 -18.19 16.58
N ASP A 104 6.88 -17.77 16.83
CA ASP A 104 6.34 -16.58 16.21
C ASP A 104 7.25 -15.42 16.60
N PHE A 105 7.82 -14.75 15.61
CA PHE A 105 8.61 -13.55 15.81
C PHE A 105 8.08 -12.41 14.97
N TYR A 106 8.25 -11.20 15.46
CA TYR A 106 7.79 -9.98 14.80
C TYR A 106 8.97 -9.29 14.15
N ILE A 107 8.77 -8.74 12.96
CA ILE A 107 9.78 -7.90 12.31
C ILE A 107 9.27 -6.47 12.27
N ALA A 108 10.04 -5.53 12.80
CA ALA A 108 9.76 -4.11 12.66
C ALA A 108 9.93 -3.67 11.20
N ARG A 109 8.92 -3.00 10.64
CA ARG A 109 8.89 -2.49 9.27
C ARG A 109 8.42 -1.05 9.27
N SER A 110 9.10 -0.23 8.47
CA SER A 110 8.66 1.13 8.21
C SER A 110 7.62 1.14 7.08
N TYR A 111 6.43 1.63 7.40
CA TYR A 111 5.42 2.03 6.42
C TYR A 111 5.34 3.55 6.35
N TYR A 112 5.12 4.10 5.16
CA TYR A 112 5.01 5.55 4.97
C TYR A 112 3.95 5.91 3.95
N ARG A 113 3.37 7.10 4.10
CA ARG A 113 2.43 7.61 3.10
C ARG A 113 3.15 8.37 2.00
N SER A 114 2.90 7.98 0.76
CA SER A 114 3.36 8.69 -0.44
C SER A 114 2.63 10.03 -0.58
N ASN A 115 3.38 11.13 -0.62
CA ASN A 115 2.83 12.46 -0.83
C ASN A 115 2.19 12.64 -2.22
N SER A 116 2.80 12.09 -3.28
CA SER A 116 2.32 12.28 -4.65
C SER A 116 1.08 11.46 -4.96
N HIS A 117 1.02 10.20 -4.49
CA HIS A 117 -0.08 9.28 -4.80
C HIS A 117 -1.16 9.23 -3.71
N GLY A 118 -0.86 9.66 -2.48
CA GLY A 118 -1.78 9.55 -1.34
C GLY A 118 -1.98 8.11 -0.85
N VAL A 119 -0.99 7.24 -1.03
CA VAL A 119 -1.09 5.81 -0.66
C VAL A 119 0.05 5.42 0.26
N TRP A 120 -0.24 4.54 1.21
CA TRP A 120 0.73 3.92 2.10
C TRP A 120 1.58 2.90 1.38
N ARG A 121 2.87 2.89 1.70
CA ARG A 121 3.88 2.05 1.08
C ARG A 121 4.80 1.47 2.13
N TYR A 122 5.30 0.28 1.83
CA TYR A 122 6.49 -0.28 2.45
C TYR A 122 7.74 0.34 1.84
N ILE A 123 8.84 0.37 2.59
CA ILE A 123 10.16 0.75 2.07
C ILE A 123 11.16 -0.40 2.28
N PRO A 124 11.67 -1.02 1.19
CA PRO A 124 12.52 -2.21 1.29
C PRO A 124 13.98 -1.86 1.58
N ASP A 125 14.46 -0.75 1.04
CA ASP A 125 15.86 -0.36 1.14
C ASP A 125 16.02 1.15 0.92
N TYR A 126 17.24 1.64 1.13
CA TYR A 126 17.62 3.01 0.79
C TYR A 126 19.05 3.06 0.23
N GLY A 127 19.32 4.05 -0.63
CA GLY A 127 20.62 4.31 -1.22
C GLY A 127 21.57 5.04 -0.28
N MET A 128 22.87 5.03 -0.60
CA MET A 128 23.88 5.78 0.17
C MET A 128 23.67 7.29 0.16
N ASP A 129 22.95 7.80 -0.84
CA ASP A 129 22.54 9.21 -0.96
C ASP A 129 21.28 9.53 -0.13
N GLY A 130 20.76 8.58 0.64
CA GLY A 130 19.52 8.70 1.41
C GLY A 130 18.25 8.56 0.55
N SER A 131 18.38 8.28 -0.75
CA SER A 131 17.22 8.03 -1.60
C SER A 131 16.50 6.75 -1.19
N TYR A 132 15.17 6.77 -1.21
CA TYR A 132 14.38 5.59 -0.86
C TYR A 132 14.34 4.61 -2.02
N GLY A 133 14.54 3.34 -1.69
CA GLY A 133 14.40 2.22 -2.60
C GLY A 133 13.03 2.18 -3.25
N LYS A 134 13.01 1.90 -4.55
CA LYS A 134 11.76 1.70 -5.32
C LYS A 134 11.39 0.22 -5.44
N GLY A 135 12.07 -0.68 -4.74
CA GLY A 135 11.87 -2.13 -4.86
C GLY A 135 11.95 -2.61 -6.31
N ARG A 136 11.06 -3.54 -6.69
CA ARG A 136 10.86 -3.95 -8.09
C ARG A 136 10.24 -2.81 -8.92
N ASN A 137 9.35 -2.04 -8.32
CA ASN A 137 8.73 -0.82 -8.84
C ASN A 137 8.02 -0.08 -7.70
N ALA A 138 7.79 1.24 -7.81
CA ALA A 138 7.05 1.98 -6.79
C ALA A 138 5.67 1.38 -6.46
N GLU A 139 4.97 0.79 -7.44
CA GLU A 139 3.66 0.14 -7.22
C GLU A 139 3.77 -1.20 -6.48
N SER A 140 4.89 -1.90 -6.59
CA SER A 140 5.16 -3.14 -5.84
C SER A 140 5.36 -2.92 -4.34
N LEU A 141 5.43 -1.64 -3.92
CA LEU A 141 5.58 -1.22 -2.54
C LEU A 141 4.24 -0.80 -1.91
N ASN A 142 3.17 -0.71 -2.68
CA ASN A 142 1.87 -0.30 -2.16
C ASN A 142 1.35 -1.34 -1.16
N LEU A 143 0.96 -0.88 0.02
CA LEU A 143 0.32 -1.76 1.00
C LEU A 143 -1.04 -2.25 0.49
N PRO A 144 -1.50 -3.44 0.92
CA PRO A 144 -2.84 -3.94 0.66
C PRO A 144 -3.93 -2.91 0.96
N ILE A 145 -4.99 -2.88 0.17
CA ILE A 145 -6.06 -1.87 0.27
C ILE A 145 -6.68 -1.84 1.68
N THR A 146 -6.79 -3.01 2.32
CA THR A 146 -7.28 -3.10 3.70
C THR A 146 -6.37 -2.36 4.69
N LEU A 147 -5.04 -2.47 4.53
CA LEU A 147 -4.07 -1.70 5.31
C LEU A 147 -4.07 -0.22 4.94
N GLN A 148 -4.28 0.13 3.66
CA GLN A 148 -4.43 1.53 3.24
C GLN A 148 -5.51 2.20 4.10
N LYS A 149 -6.70 1.60 4.13
CA LYS A 149 -7.82 2.13 4.91
C LYS A 149 -7.53 2.15 6.41
N ALA A 150 -7.00 1.07 6.97
CA ALA A 150 -6.70 0.98 8.40
C ALA A 150 -5.75 2.10 8.85
N LEU A 151 -4.65 2.30 8.13
CA LEU A 151 -3.67 3.35 8.45
C LEU A 151 -4.22 4.76 8.22
N SER A 152 -5.05 4.96 7.19
CA SER A 152 -5.72 6.25 6.97
C SER A 152 -6.72 6.58 8.09
N ASP A 153 -7.49 5.59 8.56
CA ASP A 153 -8.40 5.76 9.69
C ASP A 153 -7.64 6.05 10.99
N ASP A 154 -6.55 5.34 11.26
CA ASP A 154 -5.69 5.58 12.41
C ASP A 154 -5.13 7.00 12.43
N LEU A 155 -4.52 7.43 11.31
CA LEU A 155 -3.99 8.78 11.15
C LEU A 155 -5.08 9.86 11.31
N ARG A 156 -6.29 9.61 10.80
CA ARG A 156 -7.40 10.56 10.96
C ARG A 156 -7.87 10.66 12.41
N LEU A 157 -7.90 9.56 13.15
CA LEU A 157 -8.38 9.52 14.53
C LEU A 157 -7.34 10.04 15.52
N ASN A 158 -6.07 9.67 15.34
CA ASN A 158 -5.01 9.91 16.32
C ASN A 158 -4.04 11.02 15.92
N GLY A 159 -4.06 11.45 14.65
CA GLY A 159 -3.05 12.34 14.11
C GLY A 159 -1.69 11.65 13.98
N ALA A 160 -0.68 12.44 13.63
CA ALA A 160 0.71 11.99 13.62
C ALA A 160 1.43 12.55 14.84
N ALA A 161 2.08 11.68 15.61
CA ALA A 161 2.92 12.04 16.74
C ALA A 161 4.23 12.71 16.27
N GLU A 162 4.77 13.59 17.09
CA GLU A 162 6.12 14.11 16.93
C GLU A 162 7.11 13.16 17.61
N VAL A 163 8.21 12.84 16.92
CA VAL A 163 9.30 11.98 17.42
C VAL A 163 10.62 12.72 17.27
N PHE A 164 11.60 12.43 18.12
CA PHE A 164 12.85 13.20 18.18
C PHE A 164 13.80 12.88 17.02
N LYS A 165 13.86 11.62 16.58
CA LYS A 165 14.71 11.16 15.45
C LYS A 165 13.92 10.41 14.37
N PRO A 166 13.01 11.07 13.65
CA PRO A 166 12.12 10.41 12.71
C PRO A 166 12.87 9.61 11.63
N ASP A 167 13.95 10.16 11.08
CA ASP A 167 14.76 9.49 10.06
C ASP A 167 15.49 8.26 10.62
N SER A 168 16.02 8.33 11.85
CA SER A 168 16.71 7.18 12.47
C SER A 168 15.74 6.04 12.74
N ILE A 169 14.53 6.36 13.21
CA ILE A 169 13.46 5.38 13.42
C ILE A 169 13.04 4.76 12.09
N PHE A 170 12.78 5.61 11.10
CA PHE A 170 12.30 5.18 9.80
C PHE A 170 13.34 4.31 9.08
N LEU A 171 14.60 4.72 9.03
CA LEU A 171 15.67 4.00 8.35
C LEU A 171 16.22 2.81 9.15
N GLY A 172 16.07 2.82 10.48
CA GLY A 172 16.60 1.78 11.36
C GLY A 172 15.91 0.42 11.25
N THR A 173 14.79 0.33 10.51
CA THR A 173 14.12 -0.94 10.16
C THR A 173 14.44 -1.43 8.75
N ILE A 174 15.32 -0.71 8.02
CA ILE A 174 15.52 -0.86 6.59
C ILE A 174 16.99 -1.20 6.31
N GLY A 175 17.22 -2.10 5.35
CA GLY A 175 18.57 -2.41 4.90
C GLY A 175 19.14 -1.36 3.95
N LEU A 176 20.45 -1.12 4.01
CA LEU A 176 21.13 -0.36 2.96
C LEU A 176 21.07 -1.16 1.66
N ALA A 177 20.61 -0.54 0.58
CA ALA A 177 20.66 -1.12 -0.74
C ALA A 177 22.13 -1.37 -1.08
N ARG A 178 22.57 -2.64 -1.04
CA ARG A 178 23.90 -3.00 -1.52
C ARG A 178 23.86 -2.86 -3.03
N THR A 179 24.29 -1.71 -3.55
CA THR A 179 24.48 -1.50 -4.97
C THR A 179 25.43 -2.58 -5.50
N THR A 180 24.91 -3.52 -6.28
CA THR A 180 25.65 -3.92 -7.47
C THR A 180 25.00 -3.18 -8.62
N TYR A 181 25.78 -2.27 -9.21
CA TYR A 181 25.45 -1.48 -10.38
C TYR A 181 25.07 -2.36 -11.61
N TYR A 182 25.13 -3.69 -11.48
CA TYR A 182 24.76 -4.71 -12.46
C TYR A 182 24.21 -5.99 -11.81
N GLY A 183 23.08 -5.89 -11.09
CA GLY A 183 22.17 -7.03 -10.84
C GLY A 183 22.79 -8.31 -10.29
N THR A 184 22.94 -8.41 -8.96
CA THR A 184 22.75 -9.62 -8.12
C THR A 184 23.27 -9.37 -6.70
N ALA A 185 22.87 -8.26 -6.11
CA ALA A 185 22.81 -8.17 -4.66
C ALA A 185 21.33 -8.14 -4.31
N GLU A 186 20.72 -9.33 -4.25
CA GLU A 186 19.54 -9.47 -3.42
C GLU A 186 19.95 -8.93 -2.06
N SER A 187 19.38 -7.81 -1.65
CA SER A 187 19.46 -7.45 -0.25
C SER A 187 18.93 -8.66 0.51
N GLN A 188 19.51 -8.97 1.67
CA GLN A 188 18.97 -10.02 2.54
C GLN A 188 17.55 -9.66 3.07
N ASN A 189 16.90 -8.64 2.50
CA ASN A 189 15.54 -8.27 2.77
C ASN A 189 14.61 -9.28 2.10
N ASP A 190 13.77 -9.90 2.91
CA ASP A 190 12.72 -10.82 2.50
C ASP A 190 11.78 -10.25 1.44
N TYR A 191 11.62 -8.93 1.33
CA TYR A 191 10.90 -8.28 0.23
C TYR A 191 11.26 -8.87 -1.16
N TYR A 192 12.54 -9.04 -1.47
CA TYR A 192 12.96 -9.47 -2.81
C TYR A 192 12.70 -10.96 -3.07
N PHE A 193 12.51 -11.76 -2.02
CA PHE A 193 12.15 -13.17 -2.07
C PHE A 193 10.63 -13.37 -2.07
N ASP A 194 9.92 -12.57 -1.30
CA ASP A 194 8.49 -12.71 -1.04
C ASP A 194 7.61 -12.02 -2.10
N VAL A 195 8.09 -10.94 -2.71
CA VAL A 195 7.36 -10.18 -3.72
C VAL A 195 7.86 -10.57 -5.12
N LYS A 196 6.92 -10.93 -6.01
CA LYS A 196 7.25 -11.34 -7.38
C LYS A 196 8.05 -10.26 -8.10
N SER A 197 9.08 -10.70 -8.83
CA SER A 197 9.89 -9.79 -9.64
C SER A 197 9.10 -9.16 -10.80
N GLU A 198 8.18 -9.91 -11.39
CA GLU A 198 7.35 -9.48 -12.51
C GLU A 198 5.93 -9.11 -12.03
N PRO A 199 5.39 -7.95 -12.45
CA PRO A 199 4.03 -7.57 -12.13
C PRO A 199 2.99 -8.30 -12.95
N GLU A 200 1.79 -8.43 -12.38
CA GLU A 200 0.57 -8.63 -13.15
C GLU A 200 0.26 -7.36 -13.96
N ARG A 201 0.16 -7.50 -15.27
CA ARG A 201 -0.14 -6.36 -16.17
C ARG A 201 -1.61 -6.37 -16.57
N LEU A 202 -2.18 -5.18 -16.59
CA LEU A 202 -3.45 -4.87 -17.26
C LEU A 202 -3.27 -4.94 -18.77
N ILE A 203 -4.34 -5.31 -19.47
CA ILE A 203 -4.35 -5.48 -20.92
C ILE A 203 -4.72 -4.17 -21.57
N GLY A 204 -3.73 -3.52 -22.16
CA GLY A 204 -3.90 -2.28 -22.89
C GLY A 204 -2.59 -1.57 -23.17
N LYS A 205 -2.69 -0.33 -23.65
CA LYS A 205 -1.55 0.53 -23.97
C LYS A 205 -1.14 1.39 -22.77
N PHE A 206 -0.97 0.75 -21.62
CA PHE A 206 -0.67 1.43 -20.36
C PHE A 206 0.83 1.58 -20.11
N TYR A 207 1.68 1.04 -20.99
CA TYR A 207 3.10 0.85 -20.74
C TYR A 207 3.93 1.47 -21.87
N GLY A 208 4.97 2.20 -21.48
CA GLY A 208 5.92 2.80 -22.40
C GLY A 208 7.01 3.56 -21.66
N SER A 209 7.71 4.45 -22.37
CA SER A 209 8.75 5.28 -21.76
C SER A 209 8.14 6.47 -20.99
N ARG A 210 8.85 6.98 -19.99
CA ARG A 210 8.39 8.14 -19.19
C ARG A 210 8.21 9.40 -20.04
N HIS A 211 8.97 9.53 -21.13
CA HIS A 211 8.93 10.70 -22.01
C HIS A 211 7.89 10.60 -23.13
N ASN A 212 7.28 9.44 -23.37
CA ASN A 212 6.31 9.24 -24.44
C ASN A 212 5.06 8.55 -23.88
N LYS A 213 4.31 9.30 -23.06
CA LYS A 213 3.03 8.83 -22.51
C LYS A 213 2.05 8.54 -23.63
N THR A 214 1.39 7.39 -23.54
CA THR A 214 0.26 7.08 -24.43
C THR A 214 -0.85 8.10 -24.22
N ALA A 215 -1.48 8.56 -25.31
CA ALA A 215 -2.60 9.49 -25.25
C ALA A 215 -3.71 8.97 -24.31
N PRO A 216 -4.25 9.82 -23.43
CA PRO A 216 -5.14 9.40 -22.35
C PRO A 216 -6.41 8.71 -22.88
N GLU A 217 -6.93 9.14 -24.02
CA GLU A 217 -8.12 8.56 -24.67
C GLU A 217 -7.87 7.13 -25.18
N ALA A 218 -6.60 6.75 -25.41
CA ALA A 218 -6.21 5.40 -25.82
C ALA A 218 -6.02 4.43 -24.64
N LEU A 219 -6.10 4.92 -23.40
CA LEU A 219 -5.99 4.10 -22.18
C LEU A 219 -7.34 3.44 -21.85
N VAL A 220 -7.76 2.51 -22.71
CA VAL A 220 -9.05 1.83 -22.61
C VAL A 220 -8.89 0.48 -21.90
N LEU A 221 -9.57 0.31 -20.77
CA LEU A 221 -9.73 -0.99 -20.11
C LEU A 221 -10.84 -1.80 -20.78
N LYS A 222 -10.62 -3.11 -20.94
CA LYS A 222 -11.61 -4.03 -21.51
C LYS A 222 -12.36 -4.75 -20.39
N TYR A 223 -12.16 -6.06 -20.26
CA TYR A 223 -12.82 -6.88 -19.24
C TYR A 223 -12.23 -6.69 -17.84
N GLU A 224 -11.02 -6.13 -17.73
CA GLU A 224 -10.39 -5.73 -16.46
C GLU A 224 -10.88 -4.35 -15.97
N ALA A 225 -11.84 -3.72 -16.68
CA ALA A 225 -12.42 -2.46 -16.23
C ALA A 225 -13.10 -2.61 -14.86
N PRO A 226 -13.08 -1.57 -14.00
CA PRO A 226 -13.80 -1.58 -12.73
C PRO A 226 -15.31 -1.81 -12.91
N ASP A 227 -15.90 -2.52 -11.96
CA ASP A 227 -17.35 -2.64 -11.80
C ASP A 227 -17.84 -1.57 -10.82
N PHE A 228 -18.15 -0.38 -11.34
CA PHE A 228 -18.63 0.75 -10.53
C PHE A 228 -19.99 0.53 -9.85
N SER A 229 -20.68 -0.58 -10.16
CA SER A 229 -21.90 -0.98 -9.44
C SER A 229 -21.61 -1.65 -8.11
N LYS A 230 -20.36 -2.10 -7.89
CA LYS A 230 -19.93 -2.84 -6.69
C LYS A 230 -18.83 -2.09 -5.97
N LYS A 231 -19.19 -1.21 -5.05
CA LYS A 231 -18.22 -0.58 -4.17
C LYS A 231 -17.79 -1.56 -3.08
N LEU A 232 -16.48 -1.79 -2.94
CA LEU A 232 -15.93 -2.71 -1.92
C LEU A 232 -15.70 -1.99 -0.60
N MET A 233 -15.16 -0.77 -0.68
CA MET A 233 -14.77 0.02 0.48
C MET A 233 -14.60 1.49 0.08
N GLU A 234 -14.72 2.37 1.07
CA GLU A 234 -14.47 3.79 0.96
C GLU A 234 -13.88 4.36 2.25
N TRP A 235 -13.12 5.44 2.15
CA TRP A 235 -12.62 6.21 3.29
C TRP A 235 -12.17 7.61 2.86
N ASP A 236 -11.98 8.50 3.84
CA ASP A 236 -11.41 9.82 3.63
C ASP A 236 -9.97 9.86 4.15
N ASP A 237 -9.13 10.63 3.48
CA ASP A 237 -7.73 10.85 3.84
C ASP A 237 -7.33 12.31 3.54
N LYS A 238 -6.15 12.72 4.01
CA LYS A 238 -5.59 14.05 3.83
C LYS A 238 -4.08 14.01 3.73
N SER A 239 -3.50 14.48 2.64
CA SER A 239 -2.05 14.71 2.52
C SER A 239 -1.72 16.20 2.39
N GLU A 240 -0.48 16.57 2.70
CA GLU A 240 -0.02 17.96 2.53
C GLU A 240 -0.17 18.42 1.08
N VAL A 241 0.10 17.52 0.13
CA VAL A 241 0.16 17.88 -1.29
C VAL A 241 -1.21 17.79 -1.97
N GLN A 242 -2.00 16.75 -1.68
CA GLN A 242 -3.32 16.54 -2.30
C GLN A 242 -4.47 17.25 -1.57
N GLY A 243 -4.23 17.76 -0.36
CA GLY A 243 -5.30 18.22 0.52
C GLY A 243 -6.15 17.06 1.03
N HIS A 244 -7.42 17.31 1.30
CA HIS A 244 -8.39 16.27 1.61
C HIS A 244 -8.84 15.55 0.34
N TYR A 245 -8.99 14.23 0.43
CA TYR A 245 -9.49 13.41 -0.65
C TYR A 245 -10.24 12.19 -0.13
N HIS A 246 -11.24 11.78 -0.92
CA HIS A 246 -12.02 10.58 -0.71
C HIS A 246 -11.46 9.45 -1.57
N VAL A 247 -11.49 8.23 -1.05
CA VAL A 247 -11.05 7.02 -1.75
C VAL A 247 -12.21 6.07 -1.90
N ASP A 248 -12.50 5.66 -3.13
CA ASP A 248 -13.46 4.61 -3.48
C ASP A 248 -12.70 3.40 -4.06
N VAL A 249 -13.09 2.19 -3.68
CA VAL A 249 -12.51 0.95 -4.21
C VAL A 249 -13.55 0.10 -4.92
N PHE A 250 -13.20 -0.35 -6.12
CA PHE A 250 -14.05 -1.20 -6.97
C PHE A 250 -13.28 -2.43 -7.45
N PRO A 251 -13.92 -3.60 -7.54
CA PRO A 251 -13.31 -4.75 -8.19
C PRO A 251 -13.32 -4.54 -9.70
N SER A 252 -12.41 -5.19 -10.42
CA SER A 252 -12.55 -5.38 -11.86
C SER A 252 -13.75 -6.28 -12.16
N LYS A 253 -14.33 -6.16 -13.36
CA LYS A 253 -15.46 -7.00 -13.81
C LYS A 253 -15.10 -8.49 -13.86
N ASP A 254 -13.84 -8.83 -14.12
CA ASP A 254 -13.32 -10.20 -14.08
C ASP A 254 -12.87 -10.64 -12.67
N GLY A 255 -12.90 -9.74 -11.67
CA GLY A 255 -12.52 -10.00 -10.28
C GLY A 255 -11.04 -10.25 -10.04
N LYS A 256 -10.17 -9.99 -11.03
CA LYS A 256 -8.71 -10.14 -10.90
C LYS A 256 -8.06 -9.01 -10.12
N PHE A 257 -8.58 -7.79 -10.25
CA PHE A 257 -7.98 -6.59 -9.67
C PHE A 257 -8.97 -5.82 -8.80
N ASN A 258 -8.43 -5.02 -7.88
CA ASN A 258 -9.16 -3.98 -7.18
C ASN A 258 -8.54 -2.62 -7.55
N PHE A 259 -9.37 -1.65 -7.91
CA PHE A 259 -8.94 -0.31 -8.29
C PHE A 259 -9.26 0.67 -7.17
N MET A 260 -8.27 1.47 -6.79
CA MET A 260 -8.40 2.52 -5.78
C MET A 260 -8.48 3.88 -6.46
N PHE A 261 -9.68 4.45 -6.53
CA PHE A 261 -9.93 5.78 -7.08
C PHE A 261 -9.87 6.81 -5.97
N CYS A 262 -9.05 7.84 -6.15
CA CYS A 262 -8.95 8.96 -5.23
C CYS A 262 -9.59 10.19 -5.87
N LYS A 263 -10.35 10.96 -5.10
CA LYS A 263 -10.99 12.21 -5.52
C LYS A 263 -10.78 13.30 -4.48
N ASN A 264 -10.11 14.38 -4.84
CA ASN A 264 -9.90 15.50 -3.92
C ASN A 264 -11.10 16.48 -3.90
N ASP A 265 -11.07 17.44 -2.97
CA ASP A 265 -12.12 18.45 -2.82
C ASP A 265 -12.34 19.34 -4.05
N LYS A 266 -11.33 19.44 -4.93
CA LYS A 266 -11.44 20.15 -6.23
C LYS A 266 -12.14 19.32 -7.30
N GLY A 267 -12.52 18.08 -6.99
CA GLY A 267 -13.13 17.15 -7.93
C GLY A 267 -12.14 16.47 -8.87
N GLN A 268 -10.83 16.66 -8.68
CA GLN A 268 -9.80 15.99 -9.46
C GLN A 268 -9.70 14.53 -9.03
N VAL A 269 -9.57 13.63 -10.00
CA VAL A 269 -9.58 12.17 -9.81
C VAL A 269 -8.32 11.54 -10.39
N TRP A 270 -7.78 10.56 -9.67
CA TRP A 270 -6.70 9.69 -10.12
C TRP A 270 -6.91 8.26 -9.59
N ILE A 271 -6.18 7.31 -10.16
CA ILE A 271 -6.12 5.94 -9.64
C ILE A 271 -4.88 5.85 -8.74
N GLY A 272 -5.08 5.80 -7.42
CA GLY A 272 -3.99 5.73 -6.43
C GLY A 272 -3.21 4.41 -6.51
N GLY A 273 -3.85 3.34 -6.98
CA GLY A 273 -3.21 2.05 -7.21
C GLY A 273 -4.17 0.99 -7.74
N VAL A 274 -3.58 -0.10 -8.21
CA VAL A 274 -4.29 -1.32 -8.61
C VAL A 274 -3.71 -2.48 -7.79
N GLU A 275 -4.57 -3.26 -7.16
CA GLU A 275 -4.19 -4.40 -6.33
C GLU A 275 -4.62 -5.71 -7.00
N VAL A 276 -3.78 -6.75 -6.96
CA VAL A 276 -4.18 -8.11 -7.34
C VAL A 276 -5.10 -8.67 -6.24
N ALA A 277 -6.37 -8.88 -6.57
CA ALA A 277 -7.41 -9.17 -5.58
C ALA A 277 -7.15 -10.48 -4.80
N LYS A 278 -6.56 -11.49 -5.47
CA LYS A 278 -6.27 -12.81 -4.90
C LYS A 278 -4.76 -13.04 -4.76
N SER A 279 -4.11 -12.21 -3.96
CA SER A 279 -2.72 -12.39 -3.57
C SER A 279 -2.58 -12.67 -2.08
N LYS A 280 -1.64 -13.56 -1.72
CA LYS A 280 -1.20 -13.78 -0.34
C LYS A 280 -0.45 -12.55 0.20
N VAL A 281 -0.40 -12.44 1.52
CA VAL A 281 0.35 -11.40 2.23
C VAL A 281 1.71 -11.93 2.68
N THR A 282 2.75 -11.16 2.41
CA THR A 282 4.16 -11.51 2.65
C THR A 282 4.57 -11.22 4.09
N SER A 283 5.80 -11.60 4.48
CA SER A 283 6.40 -11.21 5.76
C SER A 283 6.68 -9.71 5.89
N THR A 284 6.56 -8.95 4.81
CA THR A 284 6.64 -7.48 4.80
C THR A 284 5.27 -6.81 4.94
N GLY A 285 4.17 -7.59 4.96
CA GLY A 285 2.80 -7.09 4.95
C GLY A 285 2.30 -6.62 3.58
N LEU A 286 3.08 -6.82 2.52
CA LEU A 286 2.69 -6.55 1.13
C LEU A 286 1.92 -7.71 0.52
N LYS A 287 1.32 -7.47 -0.66
CA LYS A 287 0.88 -8.57 -1.52
C LYS A 287 2.08 -9.18 -2.26
N ALA A 288 2.15 -10.51 -2.31
CA ALA A 288 3.18 -11.24 -3.07
C ALA A 288 3.07 -10.98 -4.58
N ASP A 289 1.85 -11.01 -5.11
CA ASP A 289 1.52 -10.57 -6.46
C ASP A 289 1.13 -9.09 -6.42
N TRP A 290 1.73 -8.29 -7.31
CA TRP A 290 1.43 -6.88 -7.44
C TRP A 290 1.06 -6.55 -8.88
N ALA A 291 0.20 -5.55 -9.07
CA ALA A 291 -0.19 -5.10 -10.39
C ALA A 291 0.64 -3.89 -10.79
N TYR A 292 0.93 -3.76 -12.08
CA TYR A 292 1.49 -2.55 -12.66
C TYR A 292 0.44 -1.84 -13.51
N GLY A 293 -0.07 -0.72 -13.01
CA GLY A 293 -1.04 0.15 -13.66
C GLY A 293 -0.46 1.02 -14.76
N GLY A 294 0.86 1.28 -14.72
CA GLY A 294 1.55 2.06 -15.74
C GLY A 294 1.01 3.48 -15.83
N TYR A 295 0.56 3.92 -17.02
CA TYR A 295 0.03 5.27 -17.18
C TYR A 295 -1.34 5.50 -16.52
N LEU A 296 -2.11 4.45 -16.21
CA LEU A 296 -3.40 4.59 -15.52
C LEU A 296 -3.25 5.11 -14.09
N THR A 297 -2.15 4.76 -13.43
CA THR A 297 -1.81 5.14 -12.06
C THR A 297 -0.98 6.43 -12.00
N THR A 298 -0.99 7.24 -13.07
CA THR A 298 -0.35 8.56 -13.08
C THR A 298 -0.97 9.43 -11.96
N PRO A 299 -0.18 10.01 -11.05
CA PRO A 299 -0.70 10.88 -9.99
C PRO A 299 -1.20 12.22 -10.57
N ILE A 300 -2.03 12.95 -9.81
CA ILE A 300 -2.43 14.32 -10.17
C ILE A 300 -1.21 15.24 -10.34
N MET A 301 -0.17 15.00 -9.54
CA MET A 301 1.04 15.81 -9.54
C MET A 301 2.23 14.96 -9.90
N GLU A 302 2.93 15.37 -10.94
CA GLU A 302 4.05 14.61 -11.49
C GLU A 302 5.27 15.50 -11.70
N TYR A 303 6.45 14.90 -11.69
CA TYR A 303 7.67 15.65 -12.02
C TYR A 303 7.69 16.05 -13.51
N PRO A 304 8.16 17.26 -13.87
CA PRO A 304 8.20 17.73 -15.27
C PRO A 304 8.83 16.75 -16.25
N GLN A 305 9.86 16.00 -15.84
CA GLN A 305 10.52 15.01 -16.69
C GLN A 305 9.71 13.73 -16.93
N GLU A 306 8.63 13.50 -16.17
CA GLU A 306 7.80 12.28 -16.22
C GLU A 306 6.42 12.53 -16.86
N VAL A 307 6.13 13.73 -17.37
CA VAL A 307 4.79 14.11 -17.89
C VAL A 307 4.57 13.89 -19.38
N GLY A 308 5.64 13.71 -20.17
CA GLY A 308 5.56 13.78 -21.63
C GLY A 308 5.09 15.16 -22.10
N ASP A 309 4.14 15.19 -23.03
CA ASP A 309 3.59 16.44 -23.59
C ASP A 309 2.30 16.90 -22.87
N TYR A 310 2.00 16.35 -21.70
CA TYR A 310 0.72 16.57 -21.00
C TYR A 310 0.85 17.41 -19.71
N SER A 311 1.91 18.20 -19.57
CA SER A 311 2.08 19.07 -18.40
C SER A 311 0.97 20.13 -18.32
N GLY A 312 0.42 20.32 -17.13
CA GLY A 312 -0.43 21.45 -16.76
C GLY A 312 0.34 22.57 -16.09
N GLU A 313 -0.33 23.25 -15.14
CA GLU A 313 0.24 24.33 -14.35
C GLU A 313 1.40 23.82 -13.46
N TYR A 314 2.42 24.66 -13.26
CA TYR A 314 3.47 24.40 -12.29
C TYR A 314 2.97 24.67 -10.87
N LEU A 315 3.05 23.67 -10.01
CA LEU A 315 2.44 23.70 -8.67
C LEU A 315 3.45 24.03 -7.54
N GLY A 316 4.71 24.30 -7.89
CA GLY A 316 5.79 24.43 -6.91
C GLY A 316 6.43 23.09 -6.54
N ASN A 317 7.53 23.14 -5.76
CA ASN A 317 8.26 21.96 -5.27
C ASN A 317 8.69 20.96 -6.37
N GLY A 318 8.83 21.42 -7.62
CA GLY A 318 9.22 20.59 -8.74
C GLY A 318 8.10 19.71 -9.31
N TYR A 319 6.82 20.03 -9.06
CA TYR A 319 5.68 19.30 -9.61
C TYR A 319 4.86 20.12 -10.61
N VAL A 320 4.20 19.43 -11.54
CA VAL A 320 3.20 19.98 -12.45
C VAL A 320 1.89 19.20 -12.33
N ASP A 321 0.77 19.87 -12.61
CA ASP A 321 -0.56 19.26 -12.67
C ASP A 321 -0.68 18.34 -13.90
N MET A 322 -1.32 17.18 -13.72
CA MET A 322 -1.62 16.20 -14.78
C MET A 322 -3.13 16.05 -15.00
N PHE A 323 -3.98 16.70 -14.21
CA PHE A 323 -5.40 16.40 -14.21
C PHE A 323 -6.08 16.90 -15.48
N GLU A 324 -6.01 18.20 -15.75
CA GLU A 324 -6.74 18.82 -16.87
C GLU A 324 -6.26 18.30 -18.23
N ASN A 325 -4.95 18.10 -18.36
CA ASN A 325 -4.33 17.78 -19.64
C ASN A 325 -4.25 16.27 -19.93
N TYR A 326 -4.29 15.43 -18.89
CA TYR A 326 -4.12 13.98 -19.01
C TYR A 326 -5.24 13.17 -18.34
N LEU A 327 -5.34 13.23 -17.00
CA LEU A 327 -6.19 12.30 -16.23
C LEU A 327 -7.68 12.45 -16.53
N SER A 328 -8.17 13.69 -16.68
CA SER A 328 -9.58 13.99 -16.97
C SER A 328 -10.06 13.40 -18.31
N LYS A 329 -9.13 13.03 -19.19
CA LYS A 329 -9.38 12.46 -20.53
C LYS A 329 -9.28 10.94 -20.56
N ILE A 330 -8.86 10.30 -19.47
CA ILE A 330 -8.77 8.84 -19.38
C ILE A 330 -10.18 8.26 -19.29
N PRO A 331 -10.59 7.35 -20.20
CA PRO A 331 -11.97 6.85 -20.26
C PRO A 331 -12.49 6.26 -18.94
N VAL A 332 -11.68 5.44 -18.25
CA VAL A 332 -12.11 4.85 -16.97
C VAL A 332 -12.31 5.88 -15.85
N ILE A 333 -11.56 6.99 -15.87
CA ILE A 333 -11.75 8.09 -14.91
C ILE A 333 -13.06 8.85 -15.22
N GLN A 334 -13.37 9.05 -16.49
CA GLN A 334 -14.64 9.66 -16.92
C GLN A 334 -15.85 8.78 -16.54
N GLU A 335 -15.73 7.45 -16.71
CA GLU A 335 -16.75 6.50 -16.26
C GLU A 335 -16.95 6.55 -14.74
N TYR A 336 -15.87 6.61 -13.96
CA TYR A 336 -15.95 6.76 -12.51
C TYR A 336 -16.67 8.06 -12.12
N LEU A 337 -16.27 9.21 -12.70
CA LEU A 337 -16.89 10.50 -12.44
C LEU A 337 -18.39 10.50 -12.73
N LYS A 338 -18.80 9.89 -13.85
CA LYS A 338 -20.21 9.69 -14.19
C LYS A 338 -20.92 8.84 -13.13
N SER A 339 -20.31 7.73 -12.72
CA SER A 339 -20.90 6.85 -11.70
C SER A 339 -21.12 7.55 -10.34
N VAL A 340 -20.21 8.44 -9.94
CA VAL A 340 -20.33 9.23 -8.71
C VAL A 340 -21.51 10.20 -8.82
N LYS A 341 -21.63 10.90 -9.96
CA LYS A 341 -22.73 11.83 -10.22
C LYS A 341 -24.08 11.12 -10.16
N ASP A 342 -24.22 9.99 -10.86
CA ASP A 342 -25.44 9.20 -10.90
C ASP A 342 -25.84 8.71 -9.49
N ARG A 343 -24.87 8.37 -8.62
CA ARG A 343 -25.15 7.99 -7.22
C ARG A 343 -25.58 9.18 -6.35
N SER A 344 -25.12 10.38 -6.63
CA SER A 344 -25.49 11.58 -5.87
C SER A 344 -26.89 12.11 -6.23
N GLU A 345 -27.35 11.91 -7.46
CA GLU A 345 -28.69 12.35 -7.92
C GLU A 345 -29.81 11.39 -7.49
N ASN A 346 -29.47 10.17 -7.08
CA ASN A 346 -30.43 9.15 -6.63
C ASN A 346 -30.54 9.02 -5.10
N LYS A 347 -29.83 9.87 -4.33
CA LYS A 347 -29.97 10.00 -2.87
C LYS A 347 -30.83 11.21 -2.55
#